data_AF-A0A0P6WWY8-F1
#
_entry.id   AF-A0A0P6WWY8-F1
#
_cell.length_a   1.000
_cell.length_b   1.000
_cell.length_c   1.000
_cell.angle_alpha   90.00
_cell.angle_beta   90.00
_cell.angle_gamma   90.00
#
_symmetry.space_group_name_H-M   'P 1'
#
loop_
_entity.id
_entity.type
_entity.pdbx_description
1 polymer ?
#
loop_
_entity_poly.entity_id
_entity_poly.type
_entity_poly.pdbx_seq_one_letter_code
_entity_poly.pdbx_strand_id
1 'polypeptide(L)'
;MAIISIIIIYFLVRWSMQLETRRYTVFIYFLISTHVGPVFSRDTNEGTFELWAPFGFIIVFLYFLFSKRKHPSKMKACILGLCVAIYQLILHYVG
;
A
#
# COMPACT_ATOMS: atom_id res chain seq x y z
N MET A 1 13.93 10.89 -3.10
CA MET A 1 12.89 10.19 -3.89
C MET A 1 13.47 9.06 -4.75
N ALA A 2 14.38 9.33 -5.70
CA ALA A 2 14.87 8.31 -6.65
C ALA A 2 15.53 7.06 -6.01
N ILE A 3 16.38 7.24 -4.99
CA ILE A 3 17.05 6.11 -4.30
C ILE A 3 16.04 5.19 -3.62
N ILE A 4 15.03 5.75 -2.95
CA ILE A 4 13.97 4.97 -2.27
C ILE A 4 13.14 4.20 -3.30
N SER A 5 12.79 4.83 -4.42
CA SER A 5 12.07 4.16 -5.51
C SER A 5 12.87 2.99 -6.08
N ILE A 6 14.19 3.14 -6.28
CA ILE A 6 15.07 2.05 -6.73
C ILE A 6 15.08 0.89 -5.72
N ILE A 7 15.16 1.21 -4.42
CA ILE A 7 15.12 0.20 -3.35
C ILE A 7 13.77 -0.56 -3.35
N ILE A 8 12.65 0.16 -3.48
CA ILE A 8 11.31 -0.45 -3.57
C ILE A 8 11.23 -1.39 -4.76
N ILE A 9 11.65 -0.94 -5.95
CA ILE A 9 11.65 -1.75 -7.17
C ILE A 9 12.53 -3.00 -6.99
N TYR A 10 13.72 -2.85 -6.42
CA TYR A 10 14.61 -3.98 -6.14
C TYR A 10 13.94 -5.03 -5.24
N PHE A 11 13.30 -4.61 -4.15
CA PHE A 11 12.56 -5.53 -3.27
C PHE A 11 11.40 -6.22 -3.99
N LEU A 12 10.61 -5.48 -4.77
CA LEU A 12 9.49 -6.04 -5.53
C LEU A 12 9.95 -7.09 -6.55
N VAL A 13 11.02 -6.81 -7.31
CA VAL A 13 11.61 -7.76 -8.26
C VAL A 13 12.10 -9.01 -7.54
N ARG A 14 12.83 -8.83 -6.42
CA ARG A 14 13.35 -9.95 -5.63
C ARG A 14 12.23 -10.83 -5.08
N TRP A 15 11.15 -10.24 -4.55
CA TRP A 15 10.02 -10.99 -4.01
C TRP A 15 9.14 -11.62 -5.09
N SER A 16 9.05 -10.99 -6.26
CA SER A 16 8.37 -11.53 -7.45
C SER A 16 9.03 -12.83 -7.92
N MET A 17 10.36 -12.90 -7.91
CA MET A 17 11.12 -14.11 -8.28
C MET A 17 10.91 -15.29 -7.32
N GLN A 18 10.49 -15.04 -6.08
CA GLN A 18 10.20 -16.10 -5.09
C GLN A 18 8.88 -16.83 -5.33
N LEU A 19 8.06 -16.34 -6.27
CA LEU A 19 6.82 -17.00 -6.65
C LEU A 19 7.06 -17.87 -7.88
N GLU A 20 6.79 -19.16 -7.70
CA GLU A 20 6.87 -20.16 -8.76
C GLU A 20 5.79 -19.95 -9.83
N THR A 21 4.64 -19.38 -9.44
CA THR A 21 3.53 -19.01 -10.33
C THR A 21 3.04 -17.58 -10.11
N ARG A 22 2.64 -16.88 -11.19
CA ARG A 22 2.06 -15.52 -11.18
C ARG A 22 2.92 -14.45 -10.48
N ARG A 23 4.18 -14.33 -10.90
CA ARG A 23 5.18 -13.36 -10.42
C ARG A 23 4.69 -11.90 -10.34
N TYR A 24 3.91 -11.46 -11.33
CA TYR A 24 3.33 -10.11 -11.38
C TYR A 24 2.37 -9.79 -10.22
N THR A 25 1.84 -10.80 -9.53
CA THR A 25 0.86 -10.57 -8.45
C THR A 25 1.45 -9.77 -7.29
N VAL A 26 2.75 -9.90 -7.00
CA VAL A 26 3.44 -9.09 -5.98
C VAL A 26 3.29 -7.60 -6.24
N PHE A 27 3.46 -7.19 -7.50
CA PHE A 27 3.31 -5.80 -7.92
C PHE A 27 1.86 -5.33 -7.77
N ILE A 28 0.88 -6.17 -8.10
CA ILE A 28 -0.55 -5.86 -7.91
C ILE A 28 -0.86 -5.65 -6.42
N TYR A 29 -0.43 -6.57 -5.55
CA TYR A 29 -0.65 -6.43 -4.10
C TYR A 29 0.01 -5.16 -3.56
N PHE A 30 1.23 -4.85 -3.98
CA PHE A 30 1.89 -3.60 -3.63
C PHE A 30 1.08 -2.38 -4.09
N LEU A 31 0.73 -2.32 -5.38
CA LEU A 31 0.06 -1.17 -5.97
C LEU A 31 -1.31 -0.91 -5.34
N ILE A 32 -2.11 -1.97 -5.13
CA ILE A 32 -3.36 -1.85 -4.39
C ILE A 32 -3.07 -1.32 -2.98
N SER A 33 -2.11 -1.89 -2.25
CA SER A 33 -1.79 -1.46 -0.87
C SER A 33 -1.29 -0.02 -0.75
N THR A 34 -0.74 0.58 -1.82
CA THR A 34 -0.33 2.00 -1.82
C THR A 34 -1.50 2.98 -1.91
N HIS A 35 -2.71 2.50 -2.20
CA HIS A 35 -3.86 3.38 -2.42
C HIS A 35 -4.37 3.99 -1.11
N VAL A 36 -4.44 5.32 -1.09
CA VAL A 36 -4.96 6.16 0.00
C VAL A 36 -6.12 6.99 -0.56
N GLY A 37 -7.16 7.19 0.23
CA GLY A 37 -8.27 8.06 -0.13
C GLY A 37 -9.01 8.62 1.09
N PRO A 38 -9.91 9.60 0.90
CA PRO A 38 -10.70 10.19 1.98
C PRO A 38 -11.76 9.21 2.51
N VAL A 39 -11.80 9.03 3.83
CA VAL A 39 -12.82 8.27 4.58
C VAL A 39 -13.93 9.18 5.07
N PHE A 40 -13.57 10.42 5.40
CA PHE A 40 -14.47 11.40 5.96
C PHE A 40 -14.12 12.75 5.36
N SER A 41 -15.13 13.49 4.94
CA SER A 41 -15.00 14.86 4.51
C SER A 41 -16.05 15.68 5.25
N ARG A 42 -15.64 16.82 5.80
CA ARG A 42 -16.54 17.76 6.45
C ARG A 42 -16.17 19.18 6.06
N ASP A 43 -17.16 19.86 5.51
CA ASP A 43 -17.06 21.28 5.24
C ASP A 43 -17.20 22.06 6.55
N THR A 44 -16.24 22.94 6.78
CA THR A 44 -16.26 23.89 7.89
C THR A 44 -16.12 25.30 7.35
N ASN A 45 -16.47 26.30 8.16
CA ASN A 45 -16.35 27.71 7.76
C ASN A 45 -14.90 28.13 7.48
N GLU A 46 -13.91 27.34 7.92
CA GLU A 46 -12.48 27.59 7.73
C GLU A 46 -11.86 26.76 6.58
N GLY A 47 -12.64 25.87 5.96
CA GLY A 47 -12.18 25.00 4.88
C GLY A 47 -12.77 23.59 4.94
N THR A 48 -12.33 22.73 4.02
CA THR A 48 -12.76 21.33 3.93
C THR A 48 -11.78 20.44 4.70
N PHE A 49 -12.23 19.80 5.78
CA PHE A 49 -11.41 18.81 6.49
C PHE A 49 -11.65 17.42 5.90
N GLU A 50 -10.60 16.77 5.41
CA GLU A 50 -10.67 15.40 4.91
C GLU A 50 -9.78 14.47 5.72
N LEU A 51 -10.36 13.39 6.25
CA LEU A 51 -9.62 12.30 6.89
C LEU A 51 -9.31 11.22 5.85
N TRP A 52 -8.08 11.15 5.40
CA TRP A 52 -7.56 10.13 4.49
C TRP A 52 -7.09 8.87 5.22
N ALA A 53 -7.30 7.70 4.61
CA ALA A 53 -6.83 6.41 5.11
C ALA A 53 -6.34 5.47 3.99
N PRO A 54 -5.48 4.48 4.32
CA PRO A 54 -4.89 3.58 3.35
C PRO A 54 -5.83 2.40 3.04
N PHE A 55 -6.95 2.68 2.36
CA PHE A 55 -7.97 1.67 2.02
C PHE A 55 -7.42 0.47 1.26
N GLY A 56 -6.48 0.71 0.37
CA GLY A 56 -5.85 -0.33 -0.42
C GLY A 56 -5.20 -1.41 0.44
N PHE A 57 -4.49 -1.00 1.49
CA PHE A 57 -3.91 -1.93 2.45
C PHE A 57 -4.98 -2.69 3.22
N ILE A 58 -6.03 -1.99 3.69
CA ILE A 58 -7.11 -2.61 4.47
C ILE A 58 -7.78 -3.74 3.67
N ILE A 59 -8.11 -3.49 2.40
CA ILE A 59 -8.73 -4.49 1.52
C ILE A 59 -7.84 -5.71 1.35
N VAL A 60 -6.55 -5.49 1.05
CA VAL A 60 -5.59 -6.58 0.86
C VAL A 60 -5.35 -7.36 2.16
N PHE A 61 -5.29 -6.64 3.28
CA PHE A 61 -5.10 -7.24 4.60
C PHE A 61 -6.28 -8.14 4.99
N LEU A 62 -7.51 -7.66 4.80
CA LEU A 62 -8.72 -8.46 5.00
C LEU A 62 -8.74 -9.68 4.09
N TYR A 63 -8.39 -9.52 2.81
CA TYR A 63 -8.26 -10.65 1.90
C TYR A 63 -7.27 -11.71 2.41
N PHE A 64 -6.10 -11.30 2.94
CA PHE A 64 -5.15 -12.24 3.54
C PHE A 64 -5.65 -12.86 4.83
N LEU A 65 -6.40 -12.13 5.67
CA LEU A 65 -6.93 -12.64 6.92
C LEU A 65 -7.91 -13.80 6.69
N PHE A 66 -8.78 -13.66 5.70
CA PHE A 66 -9.79 -14.68 5.35
C PHE A 66 -9.29 -15.75 4.38
N SER A 67 -8.21 -15.50 3.64
CA SER A 67 -7.66 -16.47 2.69
C SER A 67 -6.75 -17.50 3.37
N LYS A 68 -6.97 -18.79 3.07
CA LYS A 68 -6.07 -19.88 3.50
C LYS A 68 -4.72 -19.88 2.75
N ARG A 69 -4.60 -19.19 1.61
CA ARG A 69 -3.38 -19.16 0.78
C ARG A 69 -2.54 -17.92 1.07
N LYS A 70 -1.82 -17.95 2.19
CA LYS A 70 -0.88 -16.89 2.59
C LYS A 70 0.50 -17.17 1.99
N HIS A 71 0.94 -16.32 1.04
CA HIS A 71 2.32 -16.39 0.52
C HIS A 71 3.15 -15.25 1.11
N PRO A 72 4.30 -15.52 1.74
CA PRO A 72 5.07 -14.52 2.48
C PRO A 72 5.49 -13.35 1.59
N SER A 73 5.86 -13.60 0.33
CA SER A 73 6.26 -12.54 -0.62
C SER A 73 5.14 -11.54 -0.93
N LYS A 74 3.88 -12.00 -0.96
CA LYS A 74 2.73 -11.11 -1.19
C LYS A 74 2.45 -10.24 0.04
N MET A 75 2.63 -10.80 1.23
CA MET A 75 2.46 -10.05 2.49
C MET A 75 3.56 -8.99 2.65
N LYS A 76 4.81 -9.32 2.32
CA LYS A 76 5.93 -8.36 2.31
C LYS A 76 5.66 -7.18 1.37
N ALA A 77 5.16 -7.43 0.16
CA ALA A 77 4.77 -6.39 -0.78
C ALA A 77 3.61 -5.52 -0.28
N CYS A 78 2.61 -6.13 0.36
CA CYS A 78 1.50 -5.43 0.98
C CYS A 78 1.98 -4.47 2.10
N ILE A 79 2.87 -4.95 2.98
CA ILE A 79 3.47 -4.14 4.06
C ILE A 79 4.29 -2.99 3.48
N LEU A 80 5.09 -3.25 2.43
CA LEU A 80 5.84 -2.19 1.74
C LEU A 80 4.91 -1.13 1.15
N GLY A 81 3.76 -1.55 0.59
CA GLY A 81 2.73 -0.64 0.10
C GLY A 81 2.13 0.21 1.22
N LEU A 82 1.89 -0.36 2.40
CA LEU A 82 1.44 0.40 3.58
C LEU A 82 2.45 1.46 4.02
N CYS A 83 3.75 1.14 4.03
CA CYS A 83 4.78 2.12 4.38
C CYS A 83 4.74 3.34 3.44
N VAL A 84 4.55 3.10 2.15
CA VAL A 84 4.39 4.17 1.14
C VAL A 84 3.09 4.95 1.38
N ALA A 85 1.98 4.27 1.67
CA ALA A 85 0.70 4.90 1.97
C ALA A 85 0.75 5.79 3.22
N ILE A 86 1.43 5.34 4.29
CA ILE A 86 1.66 6.14 5.50
C ILE A 86 2.52 7.36 5.18
N TYR A 87 3.58 7.18 4.38
CA TYR A 87 4.40 8.30 3.96
C TYR A 87 3.60 9.36 3.18
N GLN A 88 2.71 8.92 2.28
CA GLN A 88 1.80 9.82 1.56
C GLN A 88 0.84 10.54 2.52
N LEU A 89 0.28 9.84 3.52
CA LEU A 89 -0.58 10.44 4.53
C LEU A 89 0.14 11.51 5.34
N ILE A 90 1.36 11.22 5.81
CA ILE A 90 2.16 12.20 6.56
C ILE A 90 2.41 13.44 5.69
N LEU A 91 2.79 13.26 4.42
CA LEU A 91 2.98 14.38 3.49
C LEU A 91 1.70 15.17 3.26
N HIS A 92 0.53 14.52 3.23
CA HIS A 92 -0.76 15.18 3.00
C HIS A 92 -1.19 16.07 4.18
N TYR A 93 -0.87 15.70 5.42
CA TYR A 93 -1.26 16.48 6.60
C TYR A 93 -0.20 17.46 7.12
N VAL A 94 1.07 17.20 6.84
CA VAL A 94 2.20 18.02 7.32
C VAL A 94 2.67 19.00 6.25
N GLY A 95 2.37 18.72 4.97
CA GLY A 95 2.80 19.49 3.81
C GLY A 95 1.81 20.57 3.38
#